data_AF-A0A7W1PJA5-F1
#
_entry.id   AF-A0A7W1PJA5-F1
#
_cell.length_a   1.000
_cell.length_b   1.000
_cell.length_c   1.000
_cell.angle_alpha   90.00
_cell.angle_beta   90.00
_cell.angle_gamma   90.00
#
_symmetry.space_group_name_H-M   'P 1'
#
loop_
_entity.id
_entity.type
_entity.pdbx_description
1 polymer ?
#
loop_
_entity_poly.entity_id
_entity_poly.type
_entity_poly.pdbx_seq_one_letter_code
_entity_poly.pdbx_strand_id
1 'polypeptide(L)'
;TPGYYVHKSNATLIHEDVSAAFREAGRTDAPNFWIAGGRDFHHERRPHEIGLHFATAWQGKLDIEEWWSGYKLPIDVNVAATPSPSTIGTRPSFVAD
;
A
#
# COMPACT_ATOMS: atom_id res chain seq x y z
N THR A 1 9.32 -8.27 2.72
CA THR A 1 8.70 -8.69 1.44
C THR A 1 8.65 -7.51 0.51
N PRO A 2 8.97 -7.64 -0.79
CA PRO A 2 8.85 -6.52 -1.73
C PRO A 2 7.39 -6.07 -1.86
N GLY A 3 7.20 -4.78 -2.09
CA GLY A 3 5.92 -4.14 -2.35
C GLY A 3 5.79 -3.74 -3.81
N TYR A 4 4.60 -3.88 -4.37
CA TYR A 4 4.27 -3.61 -5.77
C TYR A 4 3.23 -2.49 -5.84
N TYR A 5 3.61 -1.36 -6.43
CA TYR A 5 2.68 -0.27 -6.73
C TYR A 5 2.16 -0.42 -8.16
N VAL A 6 0.84 -0.54 -8.32
CA VAL A 6 0.19 -0.82 -9.61
C VAL A 6 -1.15 -0.11 -9.71
N HIS A 7 -1.64 0.08 -10.94
CA HIS A 7 -2.98 0.62 -11.15
C HIS A 7 -4.04 -0.48 -11.05
N LYS A 8 -5.25 -0.16 -10.57
CA LYS A 8 -6.35 -1.13 -10.45
C LYS A 8 -6.62 -1.89 -11.76
N SER A 9 -6.44 -1.25 -12.92
CA SER A 9 -6.75 -1.86 -14.23
C SER A 9 -5.86 -3.05 -14.61
N ASN A 10 -4.66 -3.16 -14.05
CA ASN A 10 -3.73 -4.26 -14.32
C ASN A 10 -3.31 -5.03 -13.06
N ALA A 11 -3.83 -4.65 -11.90
CA ALA A 11 -3.44 -5.21 -10.61
C ALA A 11 -3.61 -6.74 -10.52
N THR A 12 -4.72 -7.30 -11.03
CA THR A 12 -4.96 -8.75 -10.98
C THR A 12 -3.92 -9.53 -11.78
N LEU A 13 -3.67 -9.10 -13.02
CA LEU A 13 -2.67 -9.74 -13.90
C LEU A 13 -1.28 -9.72 -13.24
N ILE A 14 -0.85 -8.57 -12.73
CA ILE A 14 0.46 -8.42 -12.09
C ILE A 14 0.52 -9.24 -10.78
N HIS A 15 -0.56 -9.28 -10.00
CA HIS A 15 -0.62 -10.07 -8.77
C HIS A 15 -0.46 -11.57 -9.05
N GLU A 16 -1.09 -12.09 -10.11
CA GLU A 16 -0.95 -13.48 -10.54
C GLU A 16 0.51 -13.81 -10.93
N ASP A 17 1.12 -12.98 -11.78
CA ASP A 17 2.50 -13.15 -12.22
C ASP A 17 3.50 -13.10 -11.06
N VAL A 18 3.35 -12.10 -10.18
CA VAL A 18 4.23 -11.95 -8.99
C VAL A 18 4.04 -13.10 -8.02
N SER A 19 2.80 -13.55 -7.80
CA SER A 19 2.51 -14.68 -6.92
C SER A 19 3.10 -15.98 -7.46
N ALA A 20 3.10 -16.18 -8.78
CA ALA A 20 3.78 -17.30 -9.42
C ALA A 20 5.29 -17.24 -9.18
N ALA A 21 5.93 -16.09 -9.40
CA ALA A 21 7.36 -15.90 -9.16
C ALA A 21 7.76 -16.16 -7.70
N PHE A 22 6.94 -15.74 -6.73
CA PHE A 22 7.18 -16.02 -5.31
C PHE A 22 7.17 -17.53 -5.01
N ARG A 23 6.18 -18.23 -5.56
CA ARG A 23 6.02 -19.67 -5.38
C ARG A 23 7.16 -20.45 -6.05
N GLU A 24 7.58 -20.04 -7.26
CA GLU A 24 8.74 -20.62 -7.96
C GLU A 24 10.05 -20.43 -7.17
N ALA A 25 10.18 -19.28 -6.50
CA ALA A 25 11.30 -19.00 -5.59
C ALA A 25 11.17 -19.69 -4.22
N GLY A 26 10.16 -20.54 -4.01
CA GLY A 26 9.95 -21.26 -2.75
C GLY A 26 9.61 -20.37 -1.56
N ARG A 27 9.06 -19.17 -1.81
CA ARG A 27 8.72 -18.21 -0.75
C ARG A 27 7.39 -18.57 -0.08
N THR A 28 7.31 -18.34 1.23
CA THR A 28 6.14 -18.65 2.07
C THR A 28 5.32 -17.42 2.47
N ASP A 29 5.83 -16.22 2.20
CA ASP A 29 5.12 -14.96 2.36
C ASP A 29 4.42 -14.54 1.07
N ALA A 30 3.49 -13.58 1.16
CA ALA A 30 2.75 -13.05 0.03
C ALA A 30 3.22 -11.64 -0.35
N PRO A 31 3.23 -11.26 -1.65
CA PRO A 31 3.62 -9.92 -2.07
C PRO A 31 2.67 -8.85 -1.52
N ASN A 32 3.21 -7.70 -1.11
CA ASN A 32 2.38 -6.56 -0.71
C ASN A 32 2.00 -5.75 -1.96
N PHE A 33 0.72 -5.40 -2.09
CA PHE A 33 0.21 -4.64 -3.22
C PHE A 33 -0.37 -3.29 -2.76
N TRP A 34 0.17 -2.20 -3.31
CA TRP A 34 -0.34 -0.85 -3.19
C TRP A 34 -1.03 -0.46 -4.49
N ILE A 35 -2.36 -0.33 -4.45
CA ILE A 35 -3.17 -0.14 -5.65
C ILE A 35 -3.56 1.32 -5.80
N ALA A 36 -3.36 1.88 -7.00
CA ALA A 36 -3.86 3.19 -7.38
C ALA A 36 -5.17 3.12 -8.18
N GLY A 37 -6.02 4.15 -8.03
CA GLY A 37 -7.24 4.33 -8.80
C GLY A 37 -8.49 3.82 -8.06
N GLY A 38 -9.46 3.30 -8.81
CA GLY A 38 -10.77 2.94 -8.25
C GLY A 38 -11.70 4.15 -8.10
N ARG A 39 -12.84 3.94 -7.45
CA ARG A 39 -13.87 4.96 -7.18
C ARG A 39 -14.24 4.92 -5.70
N ASP A 40 -14.94 5.95 -5.23
CA ASP A 40 -15.54 6.01 -3.89
C ASP A 40 -14.55 5.86 -2.72
N PHE A 41 -13.33 6.39 -2.92
CA PHE A 41 -12.30 6.42 -1.90
C PHE A 41 -12.70 7.30 -0.70
N HIS A 42 -12.44 6.78 0.50
CA HIS A 42 -12.56 7.50 1.77
C HIS A 42 -11.47 7.03 2.73
N HIS A 43 -11.00 7.88 3.64
CA HIS A 43 -9.89 7.53 4.55
C HIS A 43 -10.26 6.42 5.56
N GLU A 44 -11.55 6.18 5.77
CA GLU A 44 -12.06 5.09 6.63
C GLU A 44 -12.21 3.75 5.89
N ARG A 45 -12.01 3.73 4.57
CA ARG A 45 -12.05 2.49 3.78
C ARG A 45 -10.84 1.63 4.11
N ARG A 46 -11.03 0.32 4.01
CA ARG A 46 -9.94 -0.67 3.97
C ARG A 46 -9.43 -0.84 2.54
N PRO A 47 -8.13 -1.15 2.34
CA PRO A 47 -7.56 -1.31 1.00
C PRO A 47 -8.33 -2.28 0.09
N HIS A 48 -8.77 -3.42 0.62
CA HIS A 48 -9.50 -4.42 -0.16
C HIS A 48 -10.86 -3.94 -0.67
N GLU A 49 -11.42 -2.86 -0.11
CA GLU A 49 -12.68 -2.26 -0.55
C GLU A 49 -12.57 -1.58 -1.91
N ILE A 50 -11.36 -1.45 -2.47
CA ILE A 50 -11.18 -1.13 -3.88
C ILE A 50 -11.70 -2.26 -4.81
N GLY A 51 -12.09 -3.42 -4.27
CA GLY A 51 -12.58 -4.59 -5.02
C GLY A 51 -11.50 -5.59 -5.38
N LEU A 52 -10.33 -5.52 -4.72
CA LEU A 52 -9.21 -6.44 -4.91
C LEU A 52 -8.79 -6.97 -3.54
N HIS A 53 -9.10 -8.24 -3.25
CA HIS A 53 -8.87 -8.84 -1.92
C HIS A 53 -7.39 -8.85 -1.50
N PHE A 54 -6.46 -8.85 -2.45
CA PHE A 54 -5.01 -8.85 -2.20
C PHE A 54 -4.43 -7.44 -1.96
N ALA A 55 -5.23 -6.37 -2.07
CA ALA A 55 -4.75 -5.02 -1.84
C ALA A 55 -4.37 -4.83 -0.36
N THR A 56 -3.12 -4.40 -0.12
CA THR A 56 -2.58 -4.08 1.21
C THR A 56 -2.50 -2.58 1.49
N ALA A 57 -2.49 -1.77 0.42
CA ALA A 57 -2.66 -0.32 0.47
C ALA A 57 -3.47 0.15 -0.76
N TRP A 58 -4.16 1.27 -0.62
CA TRP A 58 -4.96 1.88 -1.68
C TRP A 58 -4.73 3.39 -1.72
N GLN A 59 -4.23 3.90 -2.85
CA GLN A 59 -4.17 5.32 -3.19
C GLN A 59 -5.45 5.74 -3.91
N GLY A 60 -6.21 6.65 -3.32
CA GLY A 60 -7.49 7.06 -3.89
C GLY A 60 -7.79 8.55 -3.96
N LYS A 61 -6.90 9.41 -3.45
CA LYS A 61 -6.87 10.83 -3.87
C LYS A 61 -5.47 11.16 -4.39
N LEU A 62 -5.42 11.85 -5.51
CA LEU A 62 -4.18 12.24 -6.18
C LEU A 62 -4.07 13.75 -6.24
N ASP A 63 -2.86 14.27 -6.05
CA ASP A 63 -2.50 15.67 -6.28
C ASP A 63 -3.44 16.67 -5.60
N ILE A 64 -3.90 16.35 -4.38
CA ILE A 64 -4.72 17.27 -3.60
C ILE A 64 -3.85 18.17 -2.73
N GLU A 65 -4.35 19.35 -2.41
CA GLU A 65 -3.69 20.22 -1.44
C GLU A 65 -4.37 20.09 -0.07
N GLU A 66 -3.61 19.69 0.94
CA GLU A 66 -4.07 19.63 2.34
C GLU A 66 -3.13 20.39 3.27
N TRP A 67 -3.68 20.88 4.39
CA TRP A 67 -2.91 21.57 5.42
C TRP A 67 -2.43 20.59 6.48
N TRP A 68 -1.11 20.51 6.66
CA TRP A 68 -0.45 19.66 7.64
C TRP A 68 0.55 20.48 8.44
N SER A 69 0.35 20.56 9.76
CA SER A 69 1.21 21.34 10.67
C SER A 69 1.47 22.78 10.22
N GLY A 70 0.46 23.44 9.64
CA GLY A 70 0.57 24.82 9.17
C GLY A 70 1.18 24.99 7.77
N TYR A 71 1.47 23.91 7.05
CA TYR A 71 1.94 23.94 5.66
C TYR A 71 0.89 23.39 4.72
N LYS A 72 0.69 24.05 3.58
CA LYS A 72 -0.15 23.55 2.48
C LYS A 72 0.72 22.69 1.56
N LEU A 73 0.45 21.40 1.49
CA LEU A 73 1.27 20.43 0.75
C LEU A 73 0.45 19.78 -0.37
N PRO A 74 1.03 19.64 -1.59
CA PRO A 74 0.49 18.73 -2.59
C PRO A 74 0.79 17.28 -2.16
N ILE A 75 -0.25 16.48 -1.95
CA ILE A 75 -0.15 15.11 -1.45
C ILE A 75 -1.10 14.16 -2.16
N ASP A 76 -0.75 12.87 -2.09
CA ASP A 76 -1.66 11.77 -2.37
C ASP A 76 -2.16 11.15 -1.07
N VAL A 77 -3.44 10.75 -1.04
CA VAL A 77 -4.06 10.13 0.14
C VAL A 77 -4.25 8.64 -0.06
N ASN A 78 -3.83 7.90 0.96
CA ASN A 78 -3.78 6.45 0.96
C ASN A 78 -4.43 5.88 2.22
N VAL A 79 -4.97 4.67 2.12
CA VAL A 79 -5.29 3.80 3.25
C VAL A 79 -4.44 2.55 3.19
N ALA A 80 -4.07 1.99 4.35
CA ALA A 80 -3.22 0.80 4.44
C ALA A 80 -3.79 -0.20 5.46
N ALA A 81 -3.54 -1.49 5.25
CA ALA A 81 -3.98 -2.55 6.15
C ALA A 81 -3.12 -2.66 7.41
N THR A 82 -1.97 -1.99 7.46
CA THR A 82 -1.04 -2.01 8.58
C THR A 82 -0.77 -0.60 9.12
N PRO A 83 -0.58 -0.42 10.45
CA PRO A 83 -0.32 0.89 11.07
C PRO A 83 0.97 1.59 10.60
N SER A 84 1.80 0.92 9.82
CA SER A 84 2.88 1.51 9.05
C SER A 84 3.35 0.46 8.03
N PRO A 85 2.96 0.58 6.75
CA PRO A 85 3.35 -0.39 5.72
C PRO A 85 4.87 -0.43 5.45
N SER A 86 5.63 0.49 6.05
CA SER A 86 7.09 0.62 6.01
C SER A 86 7.80 0.27 7.32
N THR A 87 7.08 -0.03 8.41
CA THR A 87 7.73 -0.42 9.68
C THR A 87 8.29 -1.84 9.56
N ILE A 88 9.61 -1.93 9.43
CA ILE A 88 10.36 -3.14 9.79
C ILE A 88 10.11 -3.36 11.28
N GLY A 89 9.65 -4.56 11.67
CA GLY A 89 9.44 -4.93 13.07
C GLY A 89 10.58 -4.45 13.95
N THR A 90 10.23 -3.73 15.02
CA THR A 90 11.07 -3.17 16.09
C THR A 90 12.57 -3.13 15.78
N ARG A 91 13.08 -2.00 15.27
CA ARG A 91 14.51 -1.71 15.44
C ARG A 91 14.80 -1.62 16.95
N PRO A 92 15.84 -2.30 17.48
CA PRO A 92 16.22 -2.11 18.87
C PRO A 92 16.53 -0.62 19.10
N SER A 93 16.00 -0.09 20.21
CA SER A 93 16.19 1.29 20.64
C SER A 93 17.68 1.61 20.72
N PHE A 94 18.12 2.63 19.98
CA PHE A 94 19.38 3.30 20.32
C PHE A 94 19.16 4.03 21.64
N VAL A 95 19.85 3.57 22.68
CA VAL A 95 20.04 4.37 23.89
C VAL A 95 21.03 5.47 23.50
N ALA A 96 20.59 6.71 23.55
CA ALA A 96 21.51 7.85 23.58
C ALA A 96 21.69 8.21 25.06
N ASP A 97 22.96 8.35 25.46
CA ASP A 97 23.41 8.78 26.79
C ASP A 97 22.86 10.16 27.19
#